data_AF-A0A0N0UY81-F1
#
_entry.id   AF-A0A0N0UY81-F1
#
_cell.length_a   1.000
_cell.length_b   1.000
_cell.length_c   1.000
_cell.angle_alpha   90.00
_cell.angle_beta   90.00
_cell.angle_gamma   90.00
#
_symmetry.space_group_name_H-M   'P 1'
#
loop_
_entity.id
_entity.type
_entity.pdbx_description
1 polymer ?
#
loop_
_entity_poly.entity_id
_entity_poly.type
_entity_poly.pdbx_seq_one_letter_code
_entity_poly.pdbx_strand_id
1 'polypeptide(L)'
;MGLWTNGDYKIYVELSVLEADFRDVYKSYINVSTNRKNMDTVTVNLYKATAERYLFVAEQLKVAKNGFDLRNLVIYFGLDNEQQNKGDSFIVESYIRQLVERGNAALFYKGNRIFTLKKIMQLEGTGVGFGYEVRIYFDNAENYAFKYYIHNNW
;
A
#
# COMPACT_ATOMS: atom_id res chain seq x y z
N MET A 1 -11.64 0.98 12.52
CA MET A 1 -10.40 1.71 12.20
C MET A 1 -9.23 0.75 12.20
N GLY A 2 -8.53 0.65 11.07
CA GLY A 2 -7.23 0.00 10.98
C GLY A 2 -6.13 0.95 11.43
N LEU A 3 -5.04 0.38 11.93
CA LEU A 3 -3.88 1.11 12.43
C LEU A 3 -2.67 0.78 11.55
N TRP A 4 -1.99 1.81 11.08
CA TRP A 4 -0.66 1.73 10.50
C TRP A 4 0.32 2.48 11.39
N THR A 5 1.35 1.78 11.85
CA THR A 5 2.40 2.37 12.69
C THR A 5 3.70 2.43 11.90
N ASN A 6 4.37 3.58 11.92
CA ASN A 6 5.73 3.74 11.41
C ASN A 6 6.52 4.64 12.36
N GLY A 7 7.44 4.07 13.15
CA GLY A 7 8.13 4.83 14.19
C GLY A 7 7.14 5.55 15.11
N ASP A 8 7.25 6.88 15.20
CA ASP A 8 6.37 7.72 16.03
C ASP A 8 5.00 8.05 15.39
N TYR A 9 4.78 7.63 14.15
CA TYR A 9 3.55 7.88 13.42
C TYR A 9 2.52 6.79 13.67
N LYS A 10 1.28 7.21 13.94
CA LYS A 10 0.10 6.35 13.97
C LYS A 10 -0.92 6.89 13.00
N ILE A 11 -1.35 6.06 12.05
CA ILE A 11 -2.30 6.42 11.00
C ILE A 11 -3.52 5.52 11.17
N TYR A 12 -4.67 6.14 11.39
CA TYR A 12 -5.94 5.46 11.51
C TYR A 12 -6.74 5.66 10.24
N VAL A 13 -7.15 4.56 9.63
CA VAL A 13 -7.96 4.54 8.41
C VAL A 13 -9.22 3.74 8.63
N GLU A 14 -10.28 4.07 7.91
CA GLU A 14 -11.52 3.33 7.97
C GLU A 14 -11.35 1.98 7.25
N LEU A 15 -11.68 0.88 7.93
CA LEU A 15 -11.47 -0.48 7.39
C LEU A 15 -12.38 -0.75 6.18
N SER A 16 -13.62 -0.26 6.23
CA SER A 16 -14.61 -0.35 5.14
C SER A 16 -14.13 0.32 3.86
N VAL A 17 -13.42 1.46 3.95
CA VAL A 17 -12.86 2.16 2.79
C VAL A 17 -11.79 1.32 2.10
N LEU A 18 -10.83 0.79 2.87
CA LEU A 18 -9.81 -0.11 2.32
C LEU A 18 -10.42 -1.41 1.78
N GLU A 19 -11.41 -1.97 2.48
CA GLU A 19 -12.11 -3.19 2.08
C GLU A 19 -12.82 -3.01 0.73
N ALA A 20 -13.55 -1.91 0.56
CA ALA A 20 -14.22 -1.58 -0.70
C ALA A 20 -13.21 -1.41 -1.85
N ASP A 21 -12.14 -0.62 -1.64
CA ASP A 21 -11.10 -0.39 -2.64
C ASP A 21 -10.46 -1.71 -3.09
N PHE A 22 -10.09 -2.59 -2.15
CA PHE A 22 -9.49 -3.88 -2.48
C PHE A 22 -10.45 -4.84 -3.20
N ARG A 23 -11.74 -4.81 -2.88
CA ARG A 23 -12.75 -5.56 -3.67
C ARG A 23 -12.86 -5.07 -5.09
N ASP A 24 -12.78 -3.76 -5.32
CA ASP A 24 -12.88 -3.21 -6.66
C ASP A 24 -11.63 -3.55 -7.50
N VAL A 25 -10.45 -3.56 -6.88
CA VAL A 25 -9.23 -4.04 -7.52
C VAL A 25 -9.31 -5.54 -7.85
N TYR A 26 -9.82 -6.37 -6.93
CA TYR A 26 -10.10 -7.78 -7.20
C TYR A 26 -10.98 -7.95 -8.45
N LYS A 27 -12.12 -7.25 -8.52
CA LYS A 27 -13.03 -7.31 -9.68
C LYS A 27 -12.31 -6.90 -10.97
N SER A 28 -11.47 -5.87 -10.92
CA SER A 28 -10.69 -5.41 -12.07
C SER A 28 -9.76 -6.51 -12.60
N TYR A 29 -9.00 -7.18 -11.72
CA TYR A 29 -8.11 -8.26 -12.13
C TYR A 29 -8.85 -9.50 -12.65
N ILE A 30 -9.97 -9.89 -12.03
CA ILE A 30 -10.82 -10.98 -12.53
C ILE A 30 -11.34 -10.63 -13.93
N ASN A 31 -11.84 -9.40 -14.12
CA ASN A 31 -12.32 -8.93 -15.41
C ASN A 31 -11.22 -9.01 -16.48
N VAL A 32 -10.00 -8.56 -16.17
CA VAL A 32 -8.85 -8.70 -17.07
C VAL A 32 -8.61 -10.17 -17.41
N SER A 33 -8.49 -11.05 -16.41
CA SER A 33 -8.19 -12.47 -16.60
C SER A 33 -9.25 -13.25 -17.40
N THR A 34 -10.50 -12.76 -17.43
CA THR A 34 -11.64 -13.44 -18.07
C THR A 34 -11.93 -12.91 -19.46
N ASN A 35 -11.81 -11.59 -19.67
CA ASN A 35 -12.39 -10.93 -20.84
C ASN A 35 -11.39 -10.48 -21.90
N ARG A 36 -10.08 -10.52 -21.63
CA ARG A 36 -9.08 -10.24 -22.68
C ARG A 36 -8.85 -11.47 -23.55
N LYS A 37 -9.17 -11.33 -24.84
CA LYS A 37 -8.87 -12.33 -25.87
C LYS A 37 -7.35 -12.51 -26.01
N ASN A 38 -6.93 -13.74 -26.28
CA ASN A 38 -5.54 -14.11 -26.61
C ASN A 38 -4.50 -13.90 -25.50
N MET A 39 -4.89 -13.85 -24.22
CA MET A 39 -3.90 -13.98 -23.14
C MET A 39 -3.45 -15.42 -22.99
N ASP A 40 -2.14 -15.61 -22.81
CA ASP A 40 -1.57 -16.91 -22.49
C ASP A 40 -1.98 -17.34 -21.07
N THR A 41 -1.93 -18.64 -20.81
CA THR A 41 -2.35 -19.24 -19.54
C THR A 41 -1.52 -18.73 -18.36
N VAL A 42 -0.24 -18.41 -18.56
CA VAL A 42 0.63 -17.92 -17.47
C VAL A 42 0.17 -16.53 -17.02
N THR A 43 -0.10 -15.63 -17.98
CA THR A 43 -0.64 -14.29 -17.70
C THR A 43 -2.01 -14.35 -17.05
N VAL A 44 -2.89 -15.25 -17.49
CA VAL A 44 -4.21 -15.46 -16.83
C VAL A 44 -4.04 -15.90 -15.38
N ASN A 45 -3.16 -16.87 -15.12
CA ASN A 45 -2.90 -17.37 -13.76
C ASN A 45 -2.30 -16.29 -12.86
N LEU A 46 -1.39 -15.46 -13.40
CA LEU A 46 -0.80 -14.33 -12.70
C LEU A 46 -1.86 -13.33 -12.21
N TYR A 47 -2.80 -12.97 -13.10
CA TYR A 47 -3.90 -12.07 -12.74
C TYR A 47 -4.87 -12.69 -11.74
N LYS A 48 -5.20 -13.98 -11.89
CA LYS A 48 -6.06 -14.68 -10.93
C LYS A 48 -5.44 -14.76 -9.54
N ALA A 49 -4.19 -15.18 -9.42
CA ALA A 49 -3.47 -15.24 -8.15
C ALA A 49 -3.39 -13.86 -7.48
N THR A 50 -3.12 -12.82 -8.27
CA THR A 50 -3.14 -11.44 -7.77
C THR A 50 -4.54 -11.05 -7.27
N ALA A 51 -5.59 -11.33 -8.05
CA ALA A 51 -6.96 -11.03 -7.66
C ALA A 51 -7.36 -11.71 -6.34
N GLU A 52 -7.08 -13.01 -6.20
CA GLU A 52 -7.38 -13.79 -5.00
C GLU A 52 -6.71 -13.20 -3.76
N ARG A 53 -5.49 -12.65 -3.89
CA ARG A 53 -4.81 -11.97 -2.79
C ARG A 53 -5.52 -10.70 -2.34
N TYR A 54 -6.02 -9.90 -3.28
CA TYR A 54 -6.87 -8.73 -2.95
C TYR A 54 -8.18 -9.14 -2.28
N LEU A 55 -8.84 -10.21 -2.77
CA LEU A 55 -10.06 -10.73 -2.16
C LEU A 55 -9.80 -11.22 -0.73
N PHE A 56 -8.72 -11.98 -0.52
CA PHE A 56 -8.33 -12.49 0.79
C PHE A 56 -8.10 -11.36 1.80
N VAL A 57 -7.39 -10.30 1.41
CA VAL A 57 -7.20 -9.13 2.27
C VAL A 57 -8.50 -8.37 2.53
N ALA A 58 -9.38 -8.23 1.54
CA ALA A 58 -10.69 -7.62 1.74
C ALA A 58 -11.54 -8.41 2.76
N GLU A 59 -11.53 -9.75 2.71
CA GLU A 59 -12.23 -10.56 3.73
C GLU A 59 -11.61 -10.43 5.12
N GLN A 60 -10.28 -10.32 5.23
CA GLN A 60 -9.63 -10.03 6.52
C GLN A 60 -10.08 -8.68 7.09
N LEU A 61 -10.13 -7.62 6.26
CA LEU A 61 -10.55 -6.29 6.67
C LEU A 61 -12.02 -6.25 7.10
N LYS A 62 -12.89 -7.01 6.43
CA LYS A 62 -14.32 -7.10 6.75
C LYS A 62 -14.58 -7.62 8.16
N VAL A 63 -13.76 -8.56 8.63
CA VAL A 63 -13.90 -9.16 9.98
C VAL A 63 -12.94 -8.54 11.00
N ALA A 64 -12.06 -7.64 10.57
CA ALA A 64 -11.07 -6.99 11.41
C ALA A 64 -11.73 -6.07 12.46
N LYS A 65 -11.18 -6.09 13.67
CA LYS A 65 -11.62 -5.23 14.77
C LYS A 65 -10.92 -3.87 14.72
N ASN A 66 -11.44 -2.91 15.47
CA ASN A 66 -10.76 -1.64 15.69
C ASN A 66 -9.35 -1.85 16.25
N GLY A 67 -8.38 -1.14 15.68
CA GLY A 67 -6.96 -1.27 16.02
C GLY A 67 -6.24 -2.39 15.28
N PHE A 68 -6.89 -3.06 14.31
CA PHE A 68 -6.23 -4.04 13.46
C PHE A 68 -4.97 -3.46 12.80
N ASP A 69 -3.85 -4.15 12.96
CA ASP A 69 -2.57 -3.73 12.41
C ASP A 69 -2.51 -4.02 10.91
N LEU A 70 -2.54 -2.96 10.12
CA LEU A 70 -2.55 -3.00 8.66
C LEU A 70 -1.22 -3.46 8.08
N ARG A 71 -0.12 -3.45 8.85
CA ARG A 71 1.16 -4.04 8.44
C ARG A 71 1.05 -5.55 8.27
N ASN A 72 0.05 -6.21 8.87
CA ASN A 72 -0.15 -7.65 8.69
C ASN A 72 -0.78 -8.02 7.35
N LEU A 73 -1.25 -7.03 6.57
CA LEU A 73 -1.83 -7.29 5.26
C LEU A 73 -0.73 -7.57 4.23
N VAL A 74 -0.96 -8.61 3.44
CA VAL A 74 -0.03 -9.10 2.42
C VAL A 74 -0.68 -8.92 1.05
N ILE A 75 -0.18 -7.95 0.28
CA ILE A 75 -0.57 -7.73 -1.12
C ILE A 75 0.69 -7.54 -1.96
N TYR A 76 0.78 -8.27 -3.07
CA TYR A 76 1.78 -8.06 -4.11
C TYR A 76 1.22 -8.55 -5.44
N PHE A 77 1.80 -8.06 -6.52
CA PHE A 77 1.51 -8.52 -7.87
C PHE A 77 2.36 -9.75 -8.17
N GLY A 78 1.75 -10.87 -8.51
CA GLY A 78 2.50 -12.10 -8.77
C GLY A 78 1.81 -13.38 -8.37
N LEU A 79 2.38 -14.48 -8.85
CA LEU A 79 2.14 -15.82 -8.31
C LEU A 79 2.65 -15.90 -6.87
N ASP A 80 2.19 -16.90 -6.13
CA ASP A 80 2.60 -17.08 -4.74
C ASP A 80 4.12 -17.14 -4.58
N ASN A 81 4.60 -16.34 -3.64
CA ASN A 81 6.00 -16.20 -3.30
C ASN A 81 6.13 -16.05 -1.78
N GLU A 82 6.70 -17.06 -1.13
CA GLU A 82 6.89 -17.08 0.33
C GLU A 82 7.74 -15.92 0.84
N GLN A 83 8.67 -15.40 0.03
CA GLN A 83 9.49 -14.26 0.41
C GLN A 83 8.66 -12.96 0.45
N GLN A 84 7.62 -12.86 -0.37
CA GLN A 84 6.68 -11.72 -0.40
C GLN A 84 5.46 -11.92 0.49
N ASN A 85 5.22 -13.13 0.99
CA ASN A 85 4.15 -13.44 1.95
C ASN A 85 4.48 -13.00 3.39
N LYS A 86 5.39 -12.04 3.54
CA LYS A 86 5.71 -11.40 4.80
C LYS A 86 4.89 -10.10 4.83
N GLY A 87 4.33 -9.75 5.99
CA GLY A 87 3.64 -8.47 6.16
C GLY A 87 4.53 -7.29 5.75
N ASP A 88 3.99 -6.07 5.85
CA ASP A 88 4.62 -4.84 5.40
C ASP A 88 4.62 -4.66 3.86
N SER A 89 3.44 -4.86 3.28
CA SER A 89 3.24 -4.68 1.84
C SER A 89 3.39 -3.20 1.43
N PHE A 90 4.30 -2.94 0.48
CA PHE A 90 4.42 -1.65 -0.20
C PHE A 90 3.11 -1.18 -0.84
N ILE A 91 2.30 -2.13 -1.34
CA ILE A 91 0.99 -1.81 -1.92
C ILE A 91 0.09 -1.25 -0.83
N VAL A 92 0.00 -1.92 0.33
CA VAL A 92 -0.81 -1.46 1.46
C VAL A 92 -0.33 -0.09 1.96
N GLU A 93 0.99 0.12 2.08
CA GLU A 93 1.56 1.43 2.41
C GLU A 93 1.10 2.51 1.42
N SER A 94 1.12 2.22 0.12
CA SER A 94 0.71 3.15 -0.93
C SER A 94 -0.77 3.56 -0.81
N TYR A 95 -1.67 2.64 -0.48
CA TYR A 95 -3.08 2.96 -0.23
C TYR A 95 -3.24 3.86 1.01
N ILE A 96 -2.54 3.53 2.10
CA ILE A 96 -2.62 4.33 3.34
C ILE A 96 -2.07 5.73 3.10
N ARG A 97 -0.97 5.87 2.35
CA ARG A 97 -0.42 7.15 1.94
C ARG A 97 -1.42 7.97 1.12
N GLN A 98 -2.08 7.37 0.13
CA GLN A 98 -3.10 8.06 -0.66
C GLN A 98 -4.28 8.53 0.20
N LEU A 99 -4.70 7.74 1.19
CA LEU A 99 -5.75 8.15 2.13
C LEU A 99 -5.30 9.33 3.00
N VAL A 100 -4.04 9.36 3.45
CA VAL A 100 -3.47 10.51 4.16
C VAL A 100 -3.43 11.75 3.25
N GLU A 101 -2.92 11.61 2.03
CA GLU A 101 -2.80 12.71 1.05
C GLU A 101 -4.18 13.31 0.69
N ARG A 102 -5.25 12.49 0.68
CA ARG A 102 -6.63 12.94 0.43
C ARG A 102 -7.37 13.46 1.67
N GLY A 103 -6.76 13.39 2.85
CA GLY A 103 -7.42 13.78 4.11
C GLY A 103 -8.43 12.75 4.65
N ASN A 104 -8.42 11.52 4.13
CA ASN A 104 -9.31 10.42 4.53
C ASN A 104 -8.70 9.52 5.63
N ALA A 105 -7.66 9.98 6.30
CA ALA A 105 -7.00 9.27 7.39
C ALA A 105 -6.74 10.21 8.57
N ALA A 106 -6.84 9.68 9.79
CA ALA A 106 -6.43 10.41 10.99
C ALA A 106 -4.96 10.10 11.30
N LEU A 107 -4.12 11.13 11.24
CA LEU A 107 -2.69 11.02 11.40
C LEU A 107 -2.23 11.63 12.73
N PHE A 108 -1.38 10.89 13.45
CA PHE A 108 -0.80 11.29 14.72
C PHE A 108 0.72 11.14 14.68
N TYR A 109 1.42 12.06 15.32
CA TYR A 109 2.86 12.01 15.57
C TYR A 109 3.12 12.27 17.06
N LYS A 110 3.79 11.33 17.73
CA LYS A 110 4.05 11.38 19.19
C LYS A 110 2.79 11.68 20.02
N GLY A 111 1.67 11.06 19.64
CA GLY A 111 0.38 11.20 20.32
C GLY A 111 -0.43 12.46 19.95
N ASN A 112 0.16 13.42 19.23
CA ASN A 112 -0.54 14.62 18.78
C ASN A 112 -1.11 14.43 17.38
N ARG A 113 -2.36 14.84 17.16
CA ARG A 113 -2.97 14.83 15.83
C ARG A 113 -2.30 15.90 14.96
N ILE A 114 -1.90 15.50 13.76
CA ILE A 114 -1.27 16.40 12.77
C ILE A 114 -2.09 16.40 11.47
N PHE A 115 -2.06 17.52 10.76
CA PHE A 115 -2.90 17.73 9.57
C PHE A 115 -2.09 18.00 8.30
N THR A 116 -0.79 18.26 8.44
CA THR A 116 0.08 18.63 7.33
C THR A 116 1.37 17.83 7.43
N LEU A 117 1.80 17.27 6.30
CA LEU A 117 3.10 16.63 6.14
C LEU A 117 3.97 17.45 5.19
N LYS A 118 5.26 17.45 5.46
CA LYS A 118 6.32 17.91 4.56
C LYS A 118 6.75 16.75 3.66
N LYS A 119 7.27 17.09 2.49
CA LYS A 119 7.81 16.14 1.52
C LYS A 119 9.19 16.62 1.10
N ILE A 120 10.17 15.71 1.14
CA ILE A 120 11.50 15.92 0.57
C ILE A 120 11.73 14.87 -0.50
N MET A 121 12.42 15.26 -1.57
CA MET A 121 12.84 14.39 -2.65
C MET A 121 14.35 14.55 -2.77
N GLN A 122 15.08 13.50 -2.45
CA GLN A 122 16.53 13.47 -2.51
C GLN A 122 16.95 12.63 -3.70
N LEU A 123 17.82 13.18 -4.53
CA LEU A 123 18.35 12.49 -5.67
C LEU A 123 19.25 11.34 -5.20
N GLU A 124 18.98 10.13 -5.70
CA GLU A 124 19.75 8.94 -5.36
C GLU A 124 20.11 8.11 -6.59
N GLY A 125 21.27 7.46 -6.50
CA GLY A 125 21.82 6.58 -7.53
C GLY A 125 22.62 7.29 -8.63
N THR A 126 23.23 6.48 -9.49
CA THR A 126 23.98 6.93 -10.68
C THR A 126 23.65 6.02 -11.86
N GLY A 127 23.73 6.55 -13.09
CA GLY A 127 23.48 5.78 -14.31
C GLY A 127 22.04 5.26 -14.43
N VAL A 128 21.88 3.95 -14.65
CA VAL A 128 20.57 3.31 -14.89
C VAL A 128 19.70 3.23 -13.63
N GLY A 129 20.31 3.35 -12.45
CA GLY A 129 19.63 3.39 -11.14
C GLY A 129 19.35 4.82 -10.65
N PHE A 130 19.17 5.77 -11.55
CA PHE A 130 18.90 7.17 -11.23
C PHE A 130 17.44 7.39 -10.84
N GLY A 131 17.21 8.13 -9.75
CA GLY A 131 15.88 8.37 -9.25
C GLY A 131 15.86 9.25 -8.01
N TYR A 132 14.72 9.27 -7.33
CA TYR A 132 14.51 10.05 -6.12
C TYR A 132 14.07 9.15 -4.98
N GLU A 133 14.78 9.24 -3.87
CA GLU A 133 14.23 8.84 -2.59
C GLU A 133 13.27 9.94 -2.11
N VAL A 134 12.05 9.55 -1.78
CA VAL A 134 11.02 10.45 -1.30
C VAL A 134 10.72 10.11 0.15
N ARG A 135 10.77 11.12 1.02
CA ARG A 135 10.36 11.00 2.42
C ARG A 135 9.23 11.97 2.70
N ILE A 136 8.19 11.48 3.37
CA ILE A 136 7.05 12.28 3.82
C ILE A 136 7.05 12.27 5.35
N TYR A 137 7.10 13.45 5.98
CA TYR A 137 7.39 13.60 7.41
C TYR A 137 6.74 14.85 8.01
N PHE A 138 6.65 14.94 9.33
CA PHE A 138 6.12 16.12 10.03
C PHE A 138 7.24 17.06 10.51
N ASP A 139 8.11 16.53 11.38
CA ASP A 139 9.13 17.31 12.10
C ASP A 139 10.53 17.08 11.51
N ASN A 140 11.04 15.86 11.66
CA ASN A 140 12.38 15.44 11.22
C ASN A 140 12.29 14.50 10.00
N ALA A 141 13.05 14.77 8.93
CA ALA A 141 13.08 13.96 7.72
C ALA A 141 13.66 12.54 7.92
N GLU A 142 14.44 12.32 8.97
CA GLU A 142 14.93 10.97 9.37
C GLU A 142 13.83 10.15 10.07
N ASN A 143 12.79 10.80 10.58
CA ASN A 143 11.61 10.16 11.16
C ASN A 143 10.40 10.44 10.27
N TYR A 144 10.21 9.58 9.28
CA TYR A 144 9.20 9.74 8.24
C TYR A 144 7.95 8.91 8.50
N ALA A 145 6.80 9.39 8.02
CA ALA A 145 5.57 8.61 7.94
C ALA A 145 5.64 7.59 6.79
N PHE A 146 6.23 8.00 5.66
CA PHE A 146 6.37 7.20 4.45
C PHE A 146 7.73 7.43 3.80
N LYS A 147 8.31 6.38 3.23
CA LYS A 147 9.56 6.43 2.46
C LYS A 147 9.47 5.50 1.27
N TYR A 148 9.69 6.04 0.08
CA TYR A 148 9.66 5.25 -1.15
C TYR A 148 10.58 5.82 -2.22
N TYR A 149 10.92 4.99 -3.20
CA TYR A 149 11.81 5.36 -4.31
C TYR A 149 11.02 5.55 -5.61
N ILE A 150 11.35 6.59 -6.36
CA ILE A 150 10.83 6.85 -7.72
C ILE A 150 11.98 6.73 -8.71
N HIS A 151 11.91 5.77 -9.63
CA HIS A 151 12.85 5.67 -10.75
C HIS A 151 12.54 6.73 -11.81
N ASN A 152 13.58 7.40 -12.34
CA ASN A 152 13.43 8.42 -13.40
C ASN A 152 13.56 7.86 -14.83
N ASN A 153 13.83 6.57 -15.00
CA ASN A 153 13.95 5.95 -16.31
C ASN A 153 12.78 4.99 -16.56
N TRP A 154 11.72 5.49 -17.21
CA TRP A 154 10.69 4.72 -17.91
C TRP A 154 10.68 5.18 -19.37
#